data_AF-M6ZPH7-F1
#
_entry.id   AF-M6ZPH7-F1
#
_cell.length_a   1.000
_cell.length_b   1.000
_cell.length_c   1.000
_cell.angle_alpha   90.00
_cell.angle_beta   90.00
_cell.angle_gamma   90.00
#
_symmetry.space_group_name_H-M   'P 1'
#
loop_
_entity.id
_entity.type
_entity.pdbx_description
1 polymer ?
#
loop_
_entity_poly.entity_id
_entity_poly.type
_entity_poly.pdbx_seq_one_letter_code
_entity_poly.pdbx_strand_id
1 'polypeptide(L)'
;MKILRLLLSFLIFTSHCKTPTIEELLEKRLIKTYDQAETLNLYYATLRSQDPNAENGCNDSRFLTTADKEIKTGYCIVNVPANRDIGALPLGFGNRENFFQFLGHKPFANQENLIEDLKKDPHDEILVFVHGFNVKFEEAILRGGQIRFDLKFPGKMIIFTWPAGNEEVGLVSQVLLNQILLKKTYEKNLSSAKASKKEFKSFINYLQNAGKKST
;
A
#
# COMPACT_ATOMS: atom_id res chain seq x y z
N MET A 1 -60.20 -1.11 58.90
CA MET A 1 -59.41 0.03 58.37
C MET A 1 -57.95 -0.38 58.21
N LYS A 2 -57.47 -0.52 56.97
CA LYS A 2 -56.18 0.01 56.45
C LYS A 2 -55.87 -0.69 55.12
N ILE A 3 -56.06 0.08 54.05
CA ILE A 3 -55.77 -0.25 52.66
C ILE A 3 -54.27 -0.03 52.44
N LEU A 4 -53.53 -1.06 52.04
CA LEU A 4 -52.13 -0.94 51.65
C LEU A 4 -52.05 -0.90 50.11
N ARG A 5 -51.90 0.31 49.55
CA ARG A 5 -51.70 0.52 48.11
C ARG A 5 -50.25 0.21 47.75
N LEU A 6 -50.03 -0.83 46.95
CA LEU A 6 -48.74 -1.14 46.33
C LEU A 6 -48.59 -0.27 45.07
N LEU A 7 -47.75 0.77 45.13
CA LEU A 7 -47.40 1.60 43.98
C LEU A 7 -46.24 0.93 43.24
N LEU A 8 -46.54 0.36 42.08
CA LEU A 8 -45.55 -0.19 41.15
C LEU A 8 -44.95 0.98 40.35
N SER A 9 -43.82 1.52 40.78
CA SER A 9 -43.06 2.52 40.03
C SER A 9 -42.24 1.83 38.94
N PHE A 10 -42.75 1.84 37.71
CA PHE A 10 -42.05 1.38 36.52
C PHE A 10 -41.01 2.44 36.13
N LEU A 11 -39.74 2.25 36.51
CA LEU A 11 -38.62 3.07 36.04
C LEU A 11 -38.31 2.69 34.59
N ILE A 12 -38.88 3.45 33.64
CA ILE A 12 -38.51 3.39 32.23
C ILE A 12 -37.18 4.12 32.09
N PHE A 13 -36.07 3.38 32.17
CA PHE A 13 -34.77 3.88 31.71
C PHE A 13 -34.81 3.97 30.18
N THR A 14 -35.11 5.16 29.65
CA THR A 14 -34.90 5.46 28.24
C THR A 14 -33.40 5.65 28.02
N SER A 15 -32.70 4.54 27.79
CA SER A 15 -31.34 4.56 27.25
C SER A 15 -31.39 5.18 25.86
N HIS A 16 -31.24 6.50 25.79
CA HIS A 16 -31.01 7.21 24.54
C HIS A 16 -29.64 6.76 24.04
N CYS A 17 -29.64 5.79 23.12
CA CYS A 17 -28.45 5.38 22.41
C CYS A 17 -28.04 6.56 21.54
N LYS A 18 -27.10 7.38 22.03
CA LYS A 18 -26.57 8.52 21.29
C LYS A 18 -25.80 7.97 20.10
N THR A 19 -26.32 8.16 18.89
CA THR A 19 -25.61 7.78 17.66
C THR A 19 -24.30 8.58 17.61
N PRO A 20 -23.15 7.93 17.45
CA PRO A 20 -21.87 8.62 17.42
C PRO A 20 -21.78 9.54 16.20
N THR A 21 -21.09 10.67 16.35
CA THR A 21 -20.84 11.59 15.23
C THR A 21 -19.82 10.98 14.25
N ILE A 22 -19.76 11.50 13.02
CA ILE A 22 -18.72 11.12 12.05
C ILE A 22 -17.32 11.35 12.64
N GLU A 23 -17.12 12.46 13.35
CA GLU A 23 -15.87 12.78 14.02
C GLU A 23 -15.49 11.74 15.08
N GLU A 24 -16.43 11.37 15.97
CA GLU A 24 -16.21 10.32 16.98
C GLU A 24 -15.91 8.95 16.34
N LEU A 25 -16.52 8.66 15.19
CA LEU A 25 -16.24 7.44 14.42
C LEU A 25 -14.87 7.48 13.75
N LEU A 26 -14.42 8.66 13.28
CA LEU A 26 -13.10 8.85 12.68
C LEU A 26 -12.00 8.78 13.73
N GLU A 27 -12.14 9.47 14.86
CA GLU A 27 -11.18 9.41 15.97
C GLU A 27 -11.00 7.99 16.49
N LYS A 28 -12.10 7.23 16.63
CA LYS A 28 -12.04 5.80 17.00
C LYS A 28 -11.31 4.93 15.99
N ARG A 29 -11.19 5.35 14.73
CA ARG A 29 -10.43 4.62 13.69
C ARG A 29 -8.99 5.10 13.60
N LEU A 30 -8.71 6.37 13.91
CA LEU A 30 -7.40 7.00 13.87
C LEU A 30 -6.64 6.85 15.21
N ILE A 31 -6.60 5.62 15.74
CA ILE A 31 -6.08 5.31 17.09
C ILE A 31 -4.57 5.61 17.23
N LYS A 32 -3.84 5.67 16.11
CA LYS A 32 -2.38 5.84 16.13
C LYS A 32 -1.97 7.31 16.13
N THR A 33 -1.22 7.68 17.16
CA THR A 33 -0.36 8.87 17.15
C THR A 33 0.92 8.48 16.39
N TYR A 34 1.24 9.23 15.34
CA TYR A 34 2.37 8.95 14.43
C TYR A 34 3.48 9.97 14.64
N ASP A 35 3.82 10.19 15.91
CA ASP A 35 4.89 11.05 16.38
C ASP A 35 6.28 10.38 16.29
N GLN A 36 6.32 9.10 15.89
CA GLN A 36 7.54 8.30 15.77
C GLN A 36 7.55 7.50 14.47
N ALA A 37 8.75 7.19 13.97
CA ALA A 37 8.90 6.32 12.82
C ALA A 37 8.21 4.96 13.01
N GLU A 38 7.57 4.44 11.96
CA GLU A 38 6.88 3.14 11.98
C GLU A 38 7.50 2.17 10.98
N THR A 39 7.63 0.90 11.36
CA THR A 39 7.95 -0.17 10.42
C THR A 39 6.67 -0.75 9.82
N LEU A 40 6.54 -0.66 8.50
CA LEU A 40 5.39 -1.13 7.74
C LEU A 40 5.73 -2.37 6.92
N ASN A 41 4.81 -3.33 6.92
CA ASN A 41 4.76 -4.37 5.90
C ASN A 41 3.92 -3.85 4.73
N LEU A 42 4.59 -3.45 3.66
CA LEU A 42 4.00 -2.92 2.44
C LEU A 42 3.86 -4.06 1.43
N TYR A 43 2.64 -4.56 1.29
CA TYR A 43 2.35 -5.68 0.39
C TYR A 43 2.44 -5.19 -1.05
N TYR A 44 2.87 -6.06 -1.96
CA TYR A 44 2.87 -5.76 -3.37
C TYR A 44 2.19 -6.87 -4.17
N ALA A 45 1.63 -6.48 -5.30
CA ALA A 45 1.25 -7.36 -6.39
C ALA A 45 1.86 -6.80 -7.67
N THR A 46 2.77 -7.53 -8.29
CA THR A 46 3.60 -7.01 -9.38
C THR A 46 3.55 -7.88 -10.62
N LEU A 47 3.48 -7.22 -11.78
CA LEU A 47 3.67 -7.81 -13.10
C LEU A 47 5.08 -7.55 -13.64
N ARG A 48 5.99 -7.03 -12.80
CA ARG A 48 7.37 -6.82 -13.19
C ARG A 48 8.10 -8.15 -13.27
N SER A 49 8.87 -8.32 -14.33
CA SER A 49 9.84 -9.41 -14.40
C SER A 49 10.86 -9.24 -13.29
N GLN A 50 11.47 -10.36 -12.88
CA GLN A 50 12.50 -10.35 -11.87
C GLN A 50 13.83 -10.87 -12.41
N ASP A 51 14.92 -10.21 -12.07
CA ASP A 51 16.26 -10.75 -12.32
C ASP A 51 16.58 -11.82 -11.27
N PRO A 52 16.72 -13.11 -11.65
CA PRO A 52 17.04 -14.17 -10.70
C PRO A 52 18.43 -14.00 -10.06
N ASN A 53 19.35 -13.28 -10.70
CA ASN A 53 20.72 -13.08 -10.23
C ASN A 53 20.88 -11.85 -9.33
N ALA A 54 19.89 -10.94 -9.33
CA ALA A 54 19.90 -9.79 -8.43
C ALA A 54 19.71 -10.23 -6.98
N GLU A 55 20.32 -9.46 -6.07
CA GLU A 55 20.16 -9.65 -4.63
C GLU A 55 18.68 -9.69 -4.25
N ASN A 56 18.33 -10.64 -3.39
CA ASN A 56 16.96 -10.75 -2.91
C ASN A 56 16.60 -9.51 -2.07
N GLY A 57 15.69 -8.69 -2.60
CA GLY A 57 15.27 -7.47 -1.92
C GLY A 57 14.18 -6.75 -2.66
N CYS A 58 13.63 -5.74 -2.01
CA CYS A 58 12.71 -4.79 -2.63
C CYS A 58 13.51 -3.68 -3.30
N ASN A 59 14.16 -3.99 -4.42
CA ASN A 59 15.01 -3.06 -5.15
C ASN A 59 14.76 -3.11 -6.66
N ASP A 60 15.16 -2.05 -7.36
CA ASP A 60 14.98 -1.92 -8.81
C ASP A 60 15.86 -2.88 -9.63
N SER A 61 16.95 -3.41 -9.04
CA SER A 61 17.76 -4.45 -9.68
C SER A 61 17.04 -5.79 -9.73
N ARG A 62 16.19 -6.09 -8.73
CA ARG A 62 15.39 -7.30 -8.67
C ARG A 62 14.10 -7.16 -9.44
N PHE A 63 13.39 -6.04 -9.34
CA PHE A 63 12.07 -5.84 -9.97
C PHE A 63 12.17 -4.87 -11.16
N LEU A 64 12.24 -5.43 -12.36
CA LEU A 64 12.63 -4.69 -13.56
C LEU A 64 11.50 -3.86 -14.16
N THR A 65 11.82 -3.08 -15.20
CA THR A 65 10.84 -2.26 -15.95
C THR A 65 10.17 -3.03 -17.10
N THR A 66 10.36 -4.35 -17.15
CA THR A 66 9.79 -5.26 -18.16
C THR A 66 8.73 -6.17 -17.53
N ALA A 67 7.85 -6.73 -18.37
CA ALA A 67 6.72 -7.52 -17.91
C ALA A 67 7.09 -8.99 -17.64
N ASP A 68 6.44 -9.55 -16.62
CA ASP A 68 6.28 -10.99 -16.41
C ASP A 68 4.88 -11.44 -16.87
N LYS A 69 4.68 -12.74 -17.01
CA LYS A 69 3.40 -13.35 -17.39
C LYS A 69 2.43 -13.46 -16.21
N GLU A 70 2.96 -13.57 -15.00
CA GLU A 70 2.18 -13.86 -13.80
C GLU A 70 2.36 -12.78 -12.72
N ILE A 71 1.31 -12.56 -11.93
CA ILE A 71 1.39 -11.65 -10.78
C ILE A 71 2.21 -12.32 -9.67
N LYS A 72 3.29 -11.67 -9.27
CA LYS A 72 4.07 -12.03 -8.09
C LYS A 72 3.61 -11.20 -6.91
N THR A 73 3.57 -11.82 -5.73
CA THR A 73 3.14 -11.15 -4.50
C THR A 73 4.16 -11.33 -3.39
N GLY A 74 4.07 -10.48 -2.37
CA GLY A 74 4.97 -10.45 -1.23
C GLY A 74 4.76 -9.17 -0.44
N TYR A 75 5.68 -8.87 0.47
CA TYR A 75 5.77 -7.55 1.08
C TYR A 75 7.20 -7.10 1.30
N CYS A 76 7.37 -5.78 1.27
CA CYS A 76 8.57 -5.08 1.69
C CYS A 76 8.40 -4.62 3.13
N ILE A 77 9.43 -4.79 3.95
CA ILE A 77 9.49 -4.24 5.30
C ILE A 77 10.17 -2.89 5.18
N VAL A 78 9.44 -1.81 5.48
CA VAL A 78 9.89 -0.43 5.24
C VAL A 78 9.73 0.39 6.50
N ASN A 79 10.81 1.05 6.93
CA ASN A 79 10.72 2.13 7.89
C ASN A 79 10.15 3.39 7.20
N VAL A 80 9.13 3.98 7.82
CA VAL A 80 8.54 5.26 7.42
C VAL A 80 8.84 6.31 8.50
N PRO A 81 9.58 7.38 8.18
CA PRO A 81 9.92 8.42 9.15
C PRO A 81 8.69 9.26 9.52
N ALA A 82 8.62 9.67 10.79
CA ALA A 82 7.62 10.62 11.29
C ALA A 82 8.07 12.08 11.20
N ASN A 83 9.37 12.36 11.31
CA ASN A 83 9.90 13.73 11.25
C ASN A 83 10.05 14.19 9.80
N ARG A 84 8.91 14.51 9.18
CA ARG A 84 8.80 15.02 7.81
C ARG A 84 7.43 15.67 7.59
N ASP A 85 7.32 16.47 6.54
CA ASP A 85 6.03 16.96 6.08
C ASP A 85 5.16 15.83 5.52
N ILE A 86 3.83 16.04 5.58
CA ILE A 86 2.86 15.18 4.91
C ILE A 86 3.14 15.19 3.40
N GLY A 87 3.19 14.01 2.77
CA GLY A 87 3.52 13.87 1.36
C GLY A 87 5.02 13.76 1.04
N ALA A 88 5.89 14.11 1.98
CA ALA A 88 7.33 14.09 1.76
C ALA A 88 7.89 12.66 1.70
N LEU A 89 8.84 12.44 0.80
CA LEU A 89 9.64 11.22 0.69
C LEU A 89 11.13 11.54 0.85
N PRO A 90 11.58 11.89 2.07
CA PRO A 90 13.01 12.08 2.32
C PRO A 90 13.75 10.75 2.13
N LEU A 91 14.64 10.74 1.14
CA LEU A 91 15.57 9.64 0.86
C LEU A 91 16.95 10.04 1.39
N GLY A 92 17.65 9.10 2.01
CA GLY A 92 18.95 9.35 2.58
C GLY A 92 19.44 8.19 3.43
N PHE A 93 20.62 8.37 4.00
CA PHE A 93 21.22 7.40 4.91
C PHE A 93 21.12 7.90 6.36
N GLY A 94 21.15 6.98 7.32
CA GLY A 94 21.26 7.31 8.73
C GLY A 94 19.96 7.11 9.52
N ASN A 95 19.46 8.17 10.14
CA ASN A 95 18.42 8.08 11.17
C ASN A 95 17.04 7.69 10.59
N ARG A 96 16.43 6.64 11.16
CA ARG A 96 15.08 6.16 10.84
C ARG A 96 13.99 7.20 11.06
N GLU A 97 14.21 8.18 11.94
CA GLU A 97 13.24 9.24 12.18
C GLU A 97 13.14 10.23 11.01
N ASN A 98 14.16 10.29 10.16
CA ASN A 98 14.25 11.29 9.08
C ASN A 98 14.14 10.69 7.68
N PHE A 99 14.45 9.40 7.49
CA PHE A 99 14.54 8.79 6.16
C PHE A 99 13.80 7.46 6.05
N PHE A 100 13.25 7.21 4.86
CA PHE A 100 12.72 5.90 4.49
C PHE A 100 13.83 4.87 4.36
N GLN A 101 13.59 3.64 4.80
CA GLN A 101 14.57 2.56 4.72
C GLN A 101 13.89 1.23 4.40
N PHE A 102 14.42 0.51 3.42
CA PHE A 102 14.09 -0.91 3.22
C PHE A 102 14.83 -1.75 4.25
N LEU A 103 14.08 -2.48 5.06
CA LEU A 103 14.58 -3.34 6.13
C LEU A 103 14.53 -4.83 5.77
N GLY A 104 13.72 -5.21 4.78
CA GLY A 104 13.60 -6.59 4.37
C GLY A 104 12.58 -6.82 3.27
N HIS A 105 12.55 -8.06 2.77
CA HIS A 105 11.68 -8.50 1.69
C HIS A 105 11.19 -9.93 1.98
N LYS A 106 9.89 -10.15 1.88
CA LYS A 106 9.27 -11.47 2.02
C LYS A 106 8.39 -11.79 0.81
N PRO A 107 8.89 -12.54 -0.18
CA PRO A 107 8.07 -12.98 -1.30
C PRO A 107 7.08 -14.07 -0.84
N PHE A 108 5.93 -14.11 -1.48
CA PHE A 108 4.98 -15.22 -1.37
C PHE A 108 5.16 -16.19 -2.54
N ALA A 109 4.96 -17.48 -2.27
CA ALA A 109 5.05 -18.51 -3.31
C ALA A 109 3.87 -18.41 -4.31
N ASN A 110 2.69 -18.00 -3.81
CA ASN A 110 1.47 -17.86 -4.58
C ASN A 110 0.55 -16.80 -3.95
N GLN A 111 -0.58 -16.53 -4.61
CA GLN A 111 -1.55 -15.55 -4.13
C GLN A 111 -2.32 -16.03 -2.89
N GLU A 112 -2.40 -17.33 -2.64
CA GLU A 112 -3.06 -17.90 -1.46
C GLU A 112 -2.32 -17.48 -0.18
N ASN A 113 -0.98 -17.52 -0.19
CA ASN A 113 -0.18 -17.05 0.95
C ASN A 113 -0.38 -15.56 1.23
N LEU A 114 -0.63 -14.74 0.19
CA LEU A 114 -1.01 -13.34 0.39
C LEU A 114 -2.33 -13.26 1.15
N ILE A 115 -3.37 -14.00 0.73
CA ILE A 115 -4.68 -13.98 1.40
C ILE A 115 -4.59 -14.49 2.83
N GLU A 116 -3.85 -15.57 3.07
CA GLU A 116 -3.60 -16.10 4.41
C GLU A 116 -2.98 -15.05 5.33
N ASP A 117 -2.01 -14.27 4.83
CA ASP A 117 -1.37 -13.22 5.62
C ASP A 117 -2.28 -12.02 5.83
N LEU A 118 -3.06 -11.61 4.82
CA LEU A 118 -4.06 -10.53 4.93
C LEU A 118 -5.20 -10.87 5.90
N LYS A 119 -5.56 -12.15 6.05
CA LYS A 119 -6.57 -12.61 7.01
C LYS A 119 -6.13 -12.51 8.48
N LYS A 120 -4.82 -12.34 8.74
CA LYS A 120 -4.30 -12.11 10.10
C LYS A 120 -4.53 -10.68 10.57
N ASP A 121 -4.85 -9.75 9.65
CA ASP A 121 -5.18 -8.38 10.04
C ASP A 121 -6.60 -8.33 10.62
N PRO A 122 -6.80 -7.64 11.77
CA PRO A 122 -8.13 -7.47 12.34
C PRO A 122 -9.07 -6.60 11.49
N HIS A 123 -8.55 -5.87 10.50
CA HIS A 123 -9.33 -5.08 9.56
C HIS A 123 -9.56 -5.84 8.25
N ASP A 124 -10.78 -5.72 7.72
CA ASP A 124 -11.14 -6.28 6.42
C ASP A 124 -10.95 -5.29 5.27
N GLU A 125 -10.81 -4.01 5.59
CA GLU A 125 -10.48 -2.98 4.61
C GLU A 125 -9.01 -3.08 4.18
N ILE A 126 -8.80 -3.06 2.87
CA ILE A 126 -7.48 -2.96 2.26
C ILE A 126 -7.45 -1.78 1.31
N LEU A 127 -6.32 -1.08 1.27
CA LEU A 127 -6.09 0.02 0.33
C LEU A 127 -5.21 -0.49 -0.81
N VAL A 128 -5.66 -0.34 -2.05
CA VAL A 128 -4.86 -0.72 -3.23
C VAL A 128 -4.33 0.51 -3.92
N PHE A 129 -3.01 0.73 -3.81
CA PHE A 129 -2.33 1.81 -4.50
C PHE A 129 -1.75 1.33 -5.83
N VAL A 130 -2.07 2.02 -6.92
CA VAL A 130 -1.50 1.77 -8.26
C VAL A 130 -0.61 2.94 -8.62
N HIS A 131 0.68 2.68 -8.90
CA HIS A 131 1.58 3.76 -9.28
C HIS A 131 1.27 4.35 -10.66
N GLY A 132 1.73 5.58 -10.87
CA GLY A 132 1.58 6.32 -12.12
C GLY A 132 2.69 6.04 -13.15
N PHE A 133 2.82 6.96 -14.09
CA PHE A 133 3.77 6.92 -15.20
C PHE A 133 5.23 7.03 -14.73
N ASN A 134 6.13 6.25 -15.36
CA ASN A 134 7.58 6.35 -15.18
C ASN A 134 8.06 6.17 -13.72
N VAL A 135 7.38 5.31 -12.97
CA VAL A 135 7.73 5.00 -11.57
C VAL A 135 8.47 3.66 -11.53
N LYS A 136 9.65 3.61 -10.90
CA LYS A 136 10.37 2.34 -10.66
C LYS A 136 9.79 1.60 -9.44
N PHE A 137 10.23 0.37 -9.17
CA PHE A 137 9.60 -0.47 -8.14
C PHE A 137 9.80 0.11 -6.73
N GLU A 138 11.02 0.52 -6.38
CA GLU A 138 11.33 1.09 -5.07
C GLU A 138 10.48 2.34 -4.78
N GLU A 139 10.43 3.24 -5.75
CA GLU A 139 9.63 4.47 -5.65
C GLU A 139 8.14 4.16 -5.43
N ALA A 140 7.58 3.17 -6.14
CA ALA A 140 6.19 2.78 -5.96
C ALA A 140 5.91 2.28 -4.53
N ILE A 141 6.81 1.46 -3.97
CA ILE A 141 6.67 0.94 -2.61
C ILE A 141 6.78 2.08 -1.58
N LEU A 142 7.81 2.93 -1.70
CA LEU A 142 8.02 4.05 -0.77
C LEU A 142 6.85 5.03 -0.80
N ARG A 143 6.32 5.34 -1.98
CA ARG A 143 5.13 6.20 -2.13
C ARG A 143 3.90 5.57 -1.49
N GLY A 144 3.70 4.27 -1.65
CA GLY A 144 2.65 3.54 -0.93
C GLY A 144 2.82 3.64 0.58
N GLY A 145 4.03 3.44 1.10
CA GLY A 145 4.34 3.57 2.53
C GLY A 145 4.01 4.95 3.09
N GLN A 146 4.41 6.00 2.37
CA GLN A 146 4.08 7.38 2.71
C GLN A 146 2.57 7.62 2.75
N ILE A 147 1.83 7.20 1.72
CA ILE A 147 0.37 7.36 1.67
C ILE A 147 -0.29 6.61 2.83
N ARG A 148 0.11 5.37 3.10
CA ARG A 148 -0.48 4.57 4.18
C ARG A 148 -0.30 5.24 5.54
N PHE A 149 0.92 5.71 5.81
CA PHE A 149 1.27 6.37 7.06
C PHE A 149 0.52 7.69 7.22
N ASP A 150 0.52 8.54 6.19
CA ASP A 150 -0.08 9.88 6.25
C ASP A 150 -1.60 9.83 6.34
N LEU A 151 -2.25 8.84 5.71
CA LEU A 151 -3.68 8.60 5.84
C LEU A 151 -4.05 7.92 7.17
N LYS A 152 -3.06 7.51 7.97
CA LYS A 152 -3.25 6.74 9.20
C LYS A 152 -4.12 5.50 8.97
N PHE A 153 -3.97 4.87 7.80
CA PHE A 153 -4.87 3.81 7.38
C PHE A 153 -4.65 2.55 8.25
N PRO A 154 -5.68 2.08 8.99
CA PRO A 154 -5.49 1.02 9.98
C PRO A 154 -5.29 -0.36 9.34
N GLY A 155 -5.84 -0.58 8.14
CA GLY A 155 -5.72 -1.82 7.40
C GLY A 155 -4.40 -2.01 6.67
N LYS A 156 -4.33 -3.07 5.86
CA LYS A 156 -3.16 -3.36 5.00
C LYS A 156 -3.22 -2.57 3.70
N MET A 157 -2.06 -2.13 3.22
CA MET A 157 -1.94 -1.56 1.87
C MET A 157 -1.27 -2.56 0.95
N ILE A 158 -1.80 -2.68 -0.26
CA ILE A 158 -1.20 -3.41 -1.37
C ILE A 158 -0.81 -2.40 -2.46
N ILE A 159 0.46 -2.41 -2.85
CA ILE A 159 0.98 -1.63 -3.96
C ILE A 159 0.96 -2.52 -5.20
N PHE A 160 0.05 -2.22 -6.13
CA PHE A 160 0.04 -2.86 -7.43
C PHE A 160 1.06 -2.17 -8.34
N THR A 161 2.06 -2.93 -8.81
CA THR A 161 3.10 -2.39 -9.69
C THR A 161 3.07 -3.02 -11.08
N TRP A 162 2.75 -2.21 -12.08
CA TRP A 162 2.87 -2.57 -13.49
C TRP A 162 4.28 -2.21 -14.01
N PRO A 163 4.75 -2.84 -15.11
CA PRO A 163 6.08 -2.56 -15.65
C PRO A 163 6.21 -1.11 -16.13
N ALA A 164 6.94 -0.31 -15.36
CA ALA A 164 7.12 1.12 -15.58
C ALA A 164 8.51 1.58 -15.18
N GLY A 165 8.86 2.78 -15.64
CA GLY A 165 10.15 3.41 -15.42
C GLY A 165 10.89 3.68 -16.74
N ASN A 166 11.96 4.44 -16.63
CA ASN A 166 12.88 4.71 -17.72
C ASN A 166 13.95 3.62 -17.80
N GLU A 167 14.44 3.37 -19.01
CA GLU A 167 15.67 2.61 -19.18
C GLU A 167 16.84 3.57 -18.95
N GLU A 168 17.79 3.22 -18.09
CA GLU A 168 19.01 4.00 -17.93
C GLU A 168 19.85 3.87 -19.20
N VAL A 169 20.04 4.99 -19.89
CA VAL A 169 20.90 5.07 -21.06
C VAL A 169 22.20 5.76 -20.65
N GLY A 170 23.34 5.10 -20.90
CA GLY A 170 24.67 5.55 -20.50
C GLY A 170 24.99 7.00 -20.93
N LEU A 171 25.91 7.61 -20.18
CA LEU A 171 26.21 9.05 -20.16
C LEU A 171 26.48 9.71 -21.52
N VAL A 172 26.96 8.97 -22.52
CA VAL A 172 27.38 9.52 -23.82
C VAL A 172 26.20 9.86 -24.75
N SER A 173 24.98 9.41 -24.44
CA SER A 173 23.80 9.55 -25.32
C SER A 173 22.83 10.67 -24.91
N GLN A 174 23.05 11.34 -23.78
CA GLN A 174 22.00 12.13 -23.13
C GLN A 174 21.77 13.54 -23.69
N VAL A 175 22.69 14.11 -24.48
CA VAL A 175 22.52 15.50 -24.94
C VAL A 175 21.67 15.60 -26.23
N LEU A 176 21.66 14.54 -27.07
CA LEU A 176 20.94 14.54 -28.37
C LEU A 176 19.68 13.67 -28.41
N LEU A 177 19.47 12.76 -27.43
CA LEU A 177 18.40 11.75 -27.50
C LEU A 177 17.21 11.99 -26.56
N ASN A 178 17.19 13.05 -25.75
CA ASN A 178 16.21 13.20 -24.67
C ASN A 178 14.74 13.14 -25.15
N GLN A 179 14.40 13.77 -26.27
CA GLN A 179 13.03 13.71 -26.80
C GLN A 179 12.65 12.30 -27.29
N ILE A 180 13.58 11.60 -27.95
CA ILE A 180 13.38 10.24 -28.45
C ILE A 180 13.23 9.27 -27.28
N LEU A 181 14.07 9.42 -26.24
CA LEU A 181 14.02 8.60 -25.03
C LEU A 181 12.72 8.83 -24.26
N LEU A 182 12.29 10.08 -24.08
CA LEU A 182 11.01 10.39 -23.44
C LEU A 182 9.84 9.77 -24.20
N LYS A 183 9.83 9.88 -25.53
CA LYS A 183 8.80 9.26 -26.37
C LYS A 183 8.79 7.73 -26.22
N LYS A 184 9.96 7.09 -26.30
CA LYS A 184 10.11 5.63 -26.13
C LYS A 184 9.61 5.19 -24.76
N THR A 185 10.02 5.87 -23.68
CA THR A 185 9.56 5.60 -22.32
C THR A 185 8.05 5.78 -22.22
N TYR A 186 7.50 6.86 -22.77
CA TYR A 186 6.06 7.10 -22.80
C TYR A 186 5.29 5.96 -23.48
N GLU A 187 5.68 5.58 -24.70
CA GLU A 187 5.02 4.52 -25.46
C GLU A 187 5.12 3.16 -24.76
N LYS A 188 6.30 2.81 -24.23
CA LYS A 188 6.52 1.56 -23.48
C LYS A 188 5.66 1.51 -22.21
N ASN A 189 5.65 2.58 -21.42
CA ASN A 189 4.88 2.65 -20.18
C ASN A 189 3.38 2.64 -20.47
N LEU A 190 2.91 3.39 -21.48
CA LEU A 190 1.51 3.40 -21.89
C LEU A 190 1.03 2.01 -22.35
N SER A 191 1.84 1.31 -23.15
CA SER A 191 1.56 -0.05 -23.59
C SER A 191 1.48 -1.01 -22.39
N SER A 192 2.45 -0.94 -21.48
CA SER A 192 2.52 -1.80 -20.30
C SER A 192 1.33 -1.57 -19.34
N ALA A 193 0.95 -0.30 -19.12
CA ALA A 193 -0.21 0.05 -18.32
C ALA A 193 -1.53 -0.47 -18.93
N LYS A 194 -1.67 -0.38 -20.27
CA LYS A 194 -2.83 -0.94 -20.98
C LYS A 194 -2.89 -2.47 -20.86
N ALA A 195 -1.74 -3.14 -21.03
CA ALA A 195 -1.63 -4.59 -20.95
C ALA A 195 -2.01 -5.10 -19.56
N SER A 196 -1.61 -4.39 -18.49
CA SER A 196 -1.80 -4.82 -17.10
C SER A 196 -3.26 -4.73 -16.58
N LYS A 197 -4.19 -4.15 -17.35
CA LYS A 197 -5.57 -3.89 -16.90
C LYS A 197 -6.33 -5.17 -16.58
N LYS A 198 -6.14 -6.23 -17.38
CA LYS A 198 -6.85 -7.50 -17.20
C LYS A 198 -6.42 -8.17 -15.91
N GLU A 199 -5.11 -8.25 -15.70
CA GLU A 199 -4.46 -8.87 -14.55
C GLU A 199 -4.78 -8.07 -13.28
N PHE A 200 -4.77 -6.73 -13.33
CA PHE A 200 -5.23 -5.88 -12.24
C PHE A 200 -6.68 -6.18 -11.86
N LYS A 201 -7.60 -6.22 -12.84
CA LYS A 201 -9.00 -6.54 -12.59
C LYS A 201 -9.15 -7.94 -11.97
N SER A 202 -8.45 -8.93 -12.48
CA SER A 202 -8.45 -10.30 -11.92
C SER A 202 -7.95 -10.31 -10.47
N PHE A 203 -6.90 -9.54 -10.17
CA PHE A 203 -6.35 -9.42 -8.82
C PHE A 203 -7.34 -8.75 -7.84
N ILE A 204 -8.02 -7.68 -8.25
CA ILE A 204 -9.06 -7.05 -7.44
C ILE A 204 -10.20 -8.04 -7.16
N ASN A 205 -10.68 -8.76 -8.18
CA ASN A 205 -11.71 -9.78 -8.00
C ASN A 205 -11.26 -10.90 -7.04
N TYR A 206 -10.00 -11.31 -7.11
CA TYR A 206 -9.43 -12.32 -6.22
C TYR A 206 -9.46 -11.86 -4.75
N LEU A 207 -9.08 -10.60 -4.47
CA LEU A 207 -9.17 -10.01 -3.13
C LEU A 207 -10.61 -9.93 -2.62
N GLN A 208 -11.55 -9.52 -3.47
CA GLN A 208 -12.97 -9.43 -3.13
C GLN A 208 -13.58 -10.80 -2.80
N ASN A 209 -13.27 -11.82 -3.60
CA ASN A 209 -13.72 -13.19 -3.37
C ASN A 209 -13.16 -13.78 -2.07
N ALA A 210 -11.99 -13.30 -1.62
CA ALA A 210 -11.41 -13.67 -0.34
C ALA A 210 -12.04 -12.93 0.86
N GLY A 211 -13.07 -12.10 0.64
CA GLY A 211 -13.79 -11.35 1.66
C GLY A 211 -13.14 -10.01 2.04
N LYS A 212 -12.09 -9.56 1.33
CA LYS A 212 -11.45 -8.27 1.61
C LYS A 212 -12.13 -7.13 0.85
N LYS A 213 -12.38 -6.03 1.57
CA LYS A 213 -12.99 -4.82 1.00
C LYS A 213 -11.88 -3.90 0.50
N SER A 214 -11.63 -3.95 -0.82
CA SER A 214 -10.65 -3.08 -1.46
C SER A 214 -11.25 -1.74 -1.83
N THR A 215 -10.59 -0.65 -1.46
CA THR A 215 -10.84 0.71 -1.99
C THR A 215 -9.55 1.26 -2.60
#